data_AF-A0A0R3QBS0-F1
#
_entry.id   AF-A0A0R3QBS0-F1
#
_cell.length_a   1.000
_cell.length_b   1.000
_cell.length_c   1.000
_cell.angle_alpha   90.00
_cell.angle_beta   90.00
_cell.angle_gamma   90.00
#
_symmetry.space_group_name_H-M   'P 1'
#
loop_
_entity.id
_entity.type
_entity.pdbx_description
1 polymer ?
#
loop_
_entity_poly.entity_id
_entity_poly.type
_entity_poly.pdbx_seq_one_letter_code
_entity_poly.pdbx_strand_id
1 'polypeptide(L)'
;LEPNEEDEVYILIPTSDFWPRDPAEYAGRRHKVVVENLTVPMNTCKPKNKNEASATSTMIFKATPPLTRMYTKLNILLPKIVDNNSSETSTET
;
A
#
# COMPACT_ATOMS: atom_id res chain seq x y z
N LEU A 1 6.92 7.52 -15.33
CA LEU A 1 6.70 8.94 -15.03
C LEU A 1 7.86 9.71 -15.63
N GLU A 2 7.55 10.64 -16.51
CA GLU A 2 8.49 11.64 -16.95
C GLU A 2 8.91 12.53 -15.76
N PRO A 3 10.05 13.24 -15.83
CA PRO A 3 10.45 14.16 -14.77
C PRO A 3 9.34 15.17 -14.44
N ASN A 4 8.98 15.25 -13.17
CA ASN A 4 7.90 16.11 -12.63
C ASN A 4 6.47 15.72 -13.04
N GLU A 5 6.27 14.54 -13.64
CA GLU A 5 4.95 13.98 -13.85
C GLU A 5 4.43 13.35 -12.55
N GLU A 6 3.15 13.57 -12.27
CA GLU A 6 2.43 12.96 -11.15
C GLU A 6 1.46 11.91 -11.68
N ASP A 7 1.26 10.85 -10.89
CA ASP A 7 0.30 9.79 -11.19
C ASP A 7 -0.39 9.35 -9.90
N GLU A 8 -1.63 8.90 -10.03
CA GLU A 8 -2.49 8.56 -8.90
C GLU A 8 -2.59 7.05 -8.72
N VAL A 9 -2.26 6.58 -7.52
CA VAL A 9 -2.39 5.17 -7.14
C VAL A 9 -3.54 5.03 -6.15
N TYR A 10 -4.55 4.25 -6.55
CA TYR A 10 -5.71 3.96 -5.73
C TYR A 10 -5.48 2.69 -4.90
N ILE A 11 -5.58 2.81 -3.58
CA ILE A 11 -5.55 1.67 -2.66
C ILE A 11 -7.00 1.37 -2.24
N LEU A 12 -7.51 0.23 -2.70
CA LEU A 12 -8.84 -0.24 -2.35
C LEU A 12 -8.76 -1.18 -1.14
N ILE A 13 -9.38 -0.77 -0.04
CA ILE A 13 -9.53 -1.60 1.16
C ILE A 13 -10.96 -2.17 1.12
N PRO A 14 -11.14 -3.49 0.97
CA PRO A 14 -12.48 -4.07 0.92
C PRO A 14 -13.20 -3.90 2.26
N THR A 15 -14.53 -4.06 2.28
CA THR A 15 -15.27 -4.09 3.54
C THR A 15 -14.83 -5.26 4.40
N SER A 16 -15.01 -5.11 5.72
CA SER A 16 -14.58 -6.09 6.73
C SER A 16 -15.12 -7.50 6.48
N ASP A 17 -16.31 -7.61 5.87
CA ASP A 17 -16.97 -8.89 5.59
C ASP A 17 -16.18 -9.79 4.62
N PHE A 18 -15.25 -9.21 3.86
CA PHE A 18 -14.39 -9.93 2.92
C PHE A 18 -12.96 -10.12 3.43
N TRP A 19 -12.67 -9.74 4.68
CA TRP A 19 -11.33 -9.89 5.23
C TRP A 19 -11.06 -11.34 5.63
N PRO A 20 -9.82 -11.85 5.46
CA PRO A 20 -9.52 -13.25 5.74
C PRO A 20 -9.37 -13.56 7.25
N ARG A 21 -9.47 -12.55 8.12
CA ARG A 21 -9.43 -12.70 9.58
C ARG A 21 -10.40 -11.71 10.23
N ASP A 22 -10.55 -11.83 11.55
CA ASP A 22 -11.40 -10.94 12.33
C ASP A 22 -10.98 -9.46 12.17
N PRO A 23 -11.93 -8.53 11.95
CA PRO A 23 -11.64 -7.10 11.84
C PRO A 23 -10.84 -6.51 13.01
N ALA A 24 -11.02 -6.99 14.24
CA ALA A 24 -10.26 -6.56 15.41
C ALA A 24 -8.75 -6.92 15.30
N GLU A 25 -8.39 -7.91 14.49
CA GLU A 25 -6.99 -8.24 14.20
C GLU A 25 -6.33 -7.22 13.25
N TYR A 26 -7.10 -6.46 12.49
CA TYR A 26 -6.59 -5.43 11.57
C TYR A 26 -6.81 -4.01 12.07
N ALA A 27 -7.94 -3.75 12.73
CA ALA A 27 -8.31 -2.47 13.30
C ALA A 27 -7.29 -2.01 14.35
N GLY A 28 -6.95 -0.71 14.36
CA GLY A 28 -5.96 -0.15 15.28
C GLY A 28 -4.53 -0.65 15.09
N ARG A 29 -4.27 -1.51 14.09
CA ARG A 29 -2.93 -1.98 13.74
C ARG A 29 -2.36 -1.20 12.55
N ARG A 30 -1.03 -1.18 12.48
CA ARG A 30 -0.27 -0.51 11.42
C ARG A 30 -0.05 -1.46 10.25
N HIS A 31 -0.81 -1.28 9.19
CA HIS A 31 -0.61 -1.97 7.91
C HIS A 31 0.46 -1.25 7.11
N LYS A 32 1.54 -1.96 6.76
CA LYS A 32 2.70 -1.36 6.09
C LYS A 32 2.64 -1.70 4.61
N VAL A 33 2.64 -0.67 3.77
CA VAL A 33 2.83 -0.81 2.32
C VAL A 33 4.20 -0.22 2.00
N VAL A 34 4.98 -0.93 1.20
CA VAL A 34 6.28 -0.46 0.71
C VAL A 34 6.13 -0.18 -0.77
N VAL A 35 6.48 1.04 -1.17
CA VAL A 35 6.61 1.45 -2.57
C VAL A 35 8.10 1.46 -2.89
N GLU A 36 8.52 0.60 -3.81
CA GLU A 36 9.88 0.61 -4.34
C GLU A 36 9.93 1.49 -5.58
N ASN A 37 10.93 2.36 -5.67
CA ASN A 37 11.17 3.16 -6.84
C ASN A 37 12.63 3.10 -7.28
N LEU A 38 12.81 3.14 -8.60
CA LEU A 38 14.08 2.99 -9.29
C LEU A 38 14.23 4.07 -10.34
N THR A 39 15.45 4.58 -10.50
CA THR A 39 15.80 5.40 -11.65
C THR A 39 15.86 4.50 -12.88
N VAL A 40 15.12 4.86 -13.92
CA VAL A 40 15.15 4.14 -15.20
C VAL A 40 16.49 4.42 -15.89
N PRO A 41 17.25 3.39 -16.32
CA PRO A 41 18.51 3.59 -17.04
C PRO A 41 18.30 4.39 -18.33
N MET A 42 19.21 5.32 -18.65
CA MET A 42 19.08 6.24 -19.81
C MET A 42 18.95 5.54 -21.17
N ASN A 43 19.47 4.32 -21.30
CA ASN A 43 19.39 3.52 -22.53
C ASN A 43 18.07 2.72 -22.65
N THR A 44 17.17 2.83 -21.67
CA THR A 44 15.89 2.14 -21.71
C THR A 44 14.95 2.84 -22.69
N CYS A 45 14.50 2.12 -23.72
CA CYS A 45 13.48 2.64 -24.62
C CYS A 45 12.15 2.86 -23.88
N LYS A 46 11.48 3.98 -24.17
CA LYS A 46 10.14 4.25 -23.63
C LYS A 46 9.17 3.17 -24.11
N PRO A 47 8.45 2.48 -23.20
CA PRO A 47 7.49 1.45 -23.58
C PRO A 47 6.35 2.02 -24.42
N LYS A 48 5.87 1.28 -25.42
CA LYS A 48 4.77 1.72 -26.30
C LYS A 48 3.39 1.42 -25.72
N ASN A 49 3.30 0.48 -24.79
CA ASN A 49 2.06 0.02 -24.17
C ASN A 49 2.31 -0.52 -22.76
N LYS A 50 1.22 -0.82 -22.03
CA LYS A 50 1.27 -1.29 -20.63
C LYS A 50 1.99 -2.63 -20.47
N ASN A 51 1.88 -3.53 -21.45
CA ASN A 51 2.52 -4.85 -21.39
C ASN A 51 4.05 -4.71 -21.50
N GLU A 52 4.51 -3.91 -22.46
CA GLU A 52 5.93 -3.56 -22.58
C GLU A 52 6.45 -2.85 -21.33
N ALA A 53 5.65 -1.94 -20.74
CA ALA A 53 6.04 -1.25 -19.53
C ALA A 53 6.24 -2.21 -18.35
N SER A 54 5.35 -3.19 -18.20
CA SER A 54 5.45 -4.24 -17.17
C SER A 54 6.65 -5.16 -17.37
N ALA A 55 6.95 -5.57 -18.61
CA ALA A 55 8.12 -6.38 -18.92
C ALA A 55 9.42 -5.63 -18.63
N THR A 56 9.51 -4.38 -19.10
CA THR A 56 10.68 -3.50 -18.89
C THR A 56 10.89 -3.20 -17.41
N SER A 57 9.83 -2.89 -16.65
CA SER A 57 9.96 -2.65 -15.20
C SER A 57 10.46 -3.91 -14.49
N THR A 58 9.92 -5.09 -14.81
CA THR A 58 10.38 -6.36 -14.26
C THR A 58 11.86 -6.61 -14.54
N MET A 59 12.33 -6.32 -15.75
CA MET A 59 13.73 -6.47 -16.12
C MET A 59 14.64 -5.53 -15.31
N ILE A 60 14.29 -4.25 -15.21
CA ILE A 60 15.04 -3.25 -14.44
C ILE A 60 15.09 -3.65 -12.96
N PHE A 61 13.96 -4.02 -12.36
CA PHE A 61 13.91 -4.44 -10.97
C PHE A 61 14.78 -5.68 -10.72
N LYS A 62 14.74 -6.68 -11.60
CA LYS A 62 15.58 -7.89 -11.47
C LYS A 62 17.08 -7.60 -11.61
N ALA A 63 17.46 -6.71 -12.53
CA ALA A 63 18.85 -6.35 -12.77
C ALA A 63 19.42 -5.41 -11.69
N THR A 64 18.57 -4.66 -10.99
CA THR A 64 19.01 -3.65 -10.02
C THR A 64 19.13 -4.25 -8.61
N PRO A 65 20.31 -4.16 -7.97
CA PRO A 65 20.51 -4.66 -6.61
C PRO A 65 19.49 -4.09 -5.60
N PRO A 66 18.95 -4.89 -4.66
CA PRO A 66 17.96 -4.42 -3.70
C PRO A 66 18.44 -3.25 -2.81
N LEU A 67 19.73 -3.21 -2.48
CA LEU A 67 20.29 -2.17 -1.60
C LEU A 67 20.44 -0.81 -2.27
N THR A 68 20.32 -0.73 -3.60
CA THR A 68 20.44 0.53 -4.34
C THR A 68 19.09 1.13 -4.73
N ARG A 69 17.98 0.51 -4.29
CA ARG A 69 16.63 1.01 -4.58
C ARG A 69 16.19 2.02 -3.53
N MET A 70 15.32 2.92 -3.91
CA MET A 70 14.63 3.81 -2.98
C MET A 70 13.32 3.17 -2.53
N TYR A 71 12.97 3.41 -1.27
CA TYR A 71 11.79 2.82 -0.64
C TYR A 71 11.01 3.90 0.09
N THR A 72 9.72 4.00 -0.22
CA THR A 72 8.77 4.80 0.53
C THR A 72 7.86 3.88 1.31
N LYS A 73 7.79 4.09 2.63
CA LYS A 73 6.95 3.29 3.51
C LYS A 73 5.67 4.04 3.86
N LEU A 74 4.55 3.50 3.42
CA LEU A 74 3.21 3.97 3.77
C LEU A 74 2.70 3.14 4.95
N ASN A 75 2.12 3.82 5.94
CA ASN A 75 1.50 3.18 7.09
C ASN A 75 0.01 3.50 7.07
N ILE A 76 -0.81 2.49 6.85
CA ILE A 76 -2.27 2.61 6.86
C ILE A 76 -2.76 2.16 8.24
N LEU A 77 -3.50 3.05 8.89
CA LEU A 77 -4.13 2.78 10.19
C LEU A 77 -5.63 2.72 9.98
N LEU A 78 -6.20 1.54 10.24
CA LEU A 78 -7.65 1.38 10.23
C LEU A 78 -8.20 1.80 11.60
N PRO A 79 -9.34 2.50 11.65
CA PRO A 79 -9.97 2.89 12.91
C PRO A 79 -10.18 1.69 13.84
N LYS A 80 -10.07 1.91 15.15
CA LYS A 80 -10.42 0.89 16.15
C LYS A 80 -11.92 0.68 16.15
N ILE A 81 -12.33 -0.58 16.30
CA ILE A 81 -13.72 -0.93 16.59
C ILE A 81 -13.93 -0.62 18.07
N VAL A 82 -14.87 0.28 18.36
CA VAL A 82 -15.30 0.58 19.73
C VAL A 82 -16.63 -0.12 19.91
N ASP A 83 -16.67 -1.14 20.77
CA ASP A 83 -17.93 -1.74 21.18
C ASP A 83 -18.64 -0.73 22.08
N ASN A 84 -19.77 -0.19 21.61
CA ASN A 84 -20.55 0.82 22.31
C ASN A 84 -21.32 0.27 23.54
N ASN A 85 -20.86 -0.85 24.11
CA ASN A 85 -21.55 -1.58 25.17
C ASN A 85 -20.97 -1.32 26.56
N SER A 86 -20.66 -0.06 26.87
CA SER A 86 -20.76 0.39 28.26
C SER A 86 -22.22 0.77 28.52
N SER A 87 -23.08 -0.23 28.68
CA SER A 87 -24.35 -0.05 29.39
C SER A 87 -24.02 0.39 30.81
N GLU A 88 -24.05 1.71 31.02
CA GLU A 88 -24.06 2.34 32.35
C GLU A 88 -25.26 1.79 33.11
N THR A 89 -25.04 0.72 33.88
CA THR A 89 -25.99 0.27 34.88
C THR A 89 -25.73 1.09 36.13
N SER A 90 -26.23 2.33 36.15
CA SER A 90 -26.32 3.12 37.36
C SER A 90 -27.47 2.56 38.20
N THR A 91 -27.17 1.61 39.08
CA THR A 91 -28.04 1.33 40.23
C THR A 91 -27.82 2.44 41.25
N GLU A 92 -28.71 3.43 41.27
CA GLU A 92 -28.94 4.28 42.43
C GLU A 92 -29.89 3.54 43.39
N THR A 93 -29.44 3.32 44.63
CA THR A 93 -30.26 3.04 45.81
C THR A 93 -29.80 3.95 46.93
#